data_AF-A0A8J2P5R3-F1
#
_entry.id   AF-A0A8J2P5R3-F1
#
_cell.length_a   1.000
_cell.length_b   1.000
_cell.length_c   1.000
_cell.angle_alpha   90.00
_cell.angle_beta   90.00
_cell.angle_gamma   90.00
#
_symmetry.space_group_name_H-M   'P 1'
#
loop_
_entity.id
_entity.type
_entity.pdbx_description
1 polymer ?
#
loop_
_entity_poly.entity_id
_entity_poly.type
_entity_poly.pdbx_seq_one_letter_code
_entity_poly.pdbx_strand_id
1 'polypeptide(L)'
;MTLPKKTEPTNRDLMNFLWEMRKDIKEIKTDVANITSRCERLEIKNQTLRKENDKLTLEIRRNNLMFSNIEDHKNETPQQLLTKITDVIVNGLGLQGMDIDTVTRTGEQKPEKTRRVRVRFVRQGHRDQVWNKRMTLKPKNNPIYINQDEPQRIIQANIEKRQLRKKESSKNQSSD
;
A
#
# COMPACT_ATOMS: atom_id res chain seq x y z
N MET A 1 -13.73 26.68 67.89
CA MET A 1 -14.32 25.84 66.83
C MET A 1 -13.40 24.65 66.60
N THR A 2 -13.70 23.50 67.19
CA THR A 2 -12.95 22.25 67.02
C THR A 2 -13.45 21.54 65.76
N LEU A 3 -12.54 21.27 64.82
CA LEU A 3 -12.84 20.47 63.63
C LEU A 3 -13.32 19.07 64.06
N PRO A 4 -14.34 18.49 63.40
CA PRO A 4 -14.79 17.15 63.74
C PRO A 4 -13.65 16.15 63.50
N LYS A 5 -13.34 15.34 64.51
CA LYS A 5 -12.39 14.22 64.39
C LYS A 5 -12.91 13.29 63.30
N LYS A 6 -12.08 13.02 62.28
CA LYS A 6 -12.37 11.96 61.31
C LYS A 6 -12.52 10.64 62.07
N THR A 7 -13.71 10.07 62.05
CA THR A 7 -13.96 8.73 62.60
C THR A 7 -13.23 7.70 61.74
N GLU A 8 -12.46 6.82 62.37
CA GLU A 8 -11.78 5.73 61.68
C GLU A 8 -12.82 4.75 61.11
N PRO A 9 -12.60 4.22 59.89
CA PRO A 9 -13.53 3.28 59.27
C PRO A 9 -13.64 2.00 60.10
N THR A 10 -14.86 1.48 60.23
CA THR A 10 -15.09 0.23 60.96
C THR A 10 -14.65 -0.97 60.15
N ASN A 11 -14.39 -2.10 60.81
CA ASN A 11 -14.07 -3.37 60.12
C ASN A 11 -15.18 -3.78 59.12
N ARG A 12 -16.43 -3.42 59.40
CA ARG A 12 -17.57 -3.64 58.49
C ARG A 12 -17.47 -2.79 57.23
N ASP A 13 -17.06 -1.53 57.35
CA ASP A 13 -16.86 -0.64 56.21
C ASP A 13 -15.73 -1.14 55.30
N LEU A 14 -14.64 -1.63 55.91
CA LEU A 14 -13.52 -2.24 55.19
C LEU A 14 -13.95 -3.52 54.45
N MET A 15 -14.74 -4.39 55.09
CA MET A 15 -15.23 -5.62 54.46
C MET A 15 -16.17 -5.36 53.29
N ASN A 16 -17.07 -4.38 53.41
CA ASN A 16 -17.94 -3.97 52.31
C ASN A 16 -17.14 -3.41 51.14
N PHE A 17 -16.14 -2.56 51.42
CA PHE A 17 -15.26 -2.01 50.40
C PHE A 17 -14.47 -3.10 49.67
N LEU A 18 -13.91 -4.07 50.40
CA LEU A 18 -13.19 -5.21 49.81
C LEU A 18 -14.11 -6.09 48.94
N TRP A 19 -15.38 -6.24 49.33
CA TRP A 19 -16.36 -7.00 48.57
C TRP A 19 -16.72 -6.30 47.25
N GLU A 20 -16.97 -4.99 47.28
CA GLU A 20 -17.20 -4.20 46.05
C GLU A 20 -15.96 -4.20 45.15
N MET A 21 -14.76 -4.00 45.69
CA MET A 21 -13.51 -4.11 44.91
C MET A 21 -13.37 -5.48 44.23
N ARG A 22 -13.73 -6.57 44.94
CA ARG A 22 -13.67 -7.92 44.36
C ARG A 22 -14.67 -8.08 43.21
N LYS A 23 -15.85 -7.49 43.33
CA LYS A 23 -16.87 -7.48 42.28
C LYS A 23 -16.38 -6.70 41.06
N ASP A 24 -15.86 -5.50 41.26
CA ASP A 24 -15.30 -4.66 40.19
C ASP A 24 -14.14 -5.36 39.46
N ILE A 25 -13.22 -6.00 40.21
CA ILE A 25 -12.12 -6.77 39.60
C ILE A 25 -12.65 -7.91 38.72
N LYS A 26 -13.74 -8.57 39.13
CA LYS A 26 -14.34 -9.66 38.35
C LYS A 26 -14.99 -9.13 37.08
N GLU A 27 -15.68 -7.99 37.17
CA GLU A 27 -16.30 -7.32 36.02
C GLU A 27 -15.24 -6.84 35.03
N ILE A 28 -14.21 -6.14 35.49
CA ILE A 28 -13.07 -5.68 34.68
C ILE A 28 -12.38 -6.86 33.98
N LYS A 29 -12.16 -7.98 34.67
CA LYS A 29 -11.56 -9.18 34.05
C LYS A 29 -12.42 -9.74 32.93
N THR A 30 -13.74 -9.71 33.12
CA THR A 30 -14.71 -10.16 32.12
C THR A 30 -14.68 -9.23 30.91
N ASP A 31 -14.67 -7.93 31.13
CA ASP A 31 -14.59 -6.92 30.07
C ASP A 31 -13.28 -7.01 29.28
N VAL A 32 -12.14 -7.18 29.96
CA VAL A 32 -10.84 -7.38 29.31
C VAL A 32 -10.85 -8.64 28.43
N ALA A 33 -11.44 -9.74 28.89
CA ALA A 33 -11.56 -10.95 28.09
C ALA A 33 -12.44 -10.69 26.84
N ASN A 34 -13.59 -10.05 27.02
CA ASN A 34 -14.52 -9.73 25.93
C ASN A 34 -13.89 -8.79 24.89
N ILE A 35 -13.17 -7.76 25.34
CA ILE A 35 -12.47 -6.80 24.48
C ILE A 35 -11.37 -7.51 23.70
N THR A 36 -10.56 -8.34 24.37
CA THR A 36 -9.48 -9.11 23.72
C THR A 36 -10.02 -9.99 22.61
N SER A 37 -11.04 -10.80 22.89
CA SER A 37 -11.66 -11.66 21.87
C SER A 37 -12.28 -10.86 20.71
N ARG A 38 -12.83 -9.68 20.99
CA ARG A 38 -13.36 -8.79 19.95
C ARG A 38 -12.23 -8.22 19.09
N CYS A 39 -11.11 -7.83 19.68
CA CYS A 39 -9.94 -7.34 18.96
C CYS A 39 -9.39 -8.41 18.00
N GLU A 40 -9.17 -9.64 18.48
CA GLU A 40 -8.71 -10.75 17.65
C GLU A 40 -9.63 -11.01 16.45
N ARG A 41 -10.95 -11.07 16.70
CA ARG A 41 -11.94 -11.26 15.63
C ARG A 41 -11.91 -10.12 14.62
N LEU A 42 -11.76 -8.88 15.07
CA LEU A 42 -11.67 -7.72 14.19
C LEU A 42 -10.38 -7.73 13.37
N GLU A 43 -9.25 -8.15 13.95
CA GLU A 43 -7.98 -8.29 13.25
C GLU A 43 -8.09 -9.32 12.11
N ILE A 44 -8.64 -10.50 12.39
CA ILE A 44 -8.87 -11.55 11.37
C ILE A 44 -9.78 -11.03 10.25
N LYS A 45 -10.87 -10.35 10.61
CA LYS A 45 -11.78 -9.76 9.62
C LYS A 45 -11.08 -8.69 8.78
N ASN A 46 -10.29 -7.82 9.40
CA ASN A 46 -9.54 -6.78 8.71
C ASN A 46 -8.53 -7.40 7.74
N GLN A 47 -7.78 -8.43 8.16
CA GLN A 47 -6.85 -9.16 7.30
C GLN A 47 -7.55 -9.79 6.09
N THR A 48 -8.72 -10.40 6.30
CA THR A 48 -9.51 -11.04 5.25
C THR A 48 -9.99 -10.01 4.23
N LEU A 49 -10.65 -8.94 4.69
CA LEU A 49 -11.12 -7.86 3.82
C LEU A 49 -9.98 -7.20 3.05
N ARG A 50 -8.81 -7.04 3.68
CA ARG A 50 -7.63 -6.49 3.02
C ARG A 50 -7.14 -7.40 1.90
N LYS A 51 -7.09 -8.72 2.09
CA LYS A 51 -6.70 -9.68 1.05
C LYS A 51 -7.66 -9.67 -0.13
N GLU A 52 -8.96 -9.60 0.16
CA GLU A 52 -10.00 -9.51 -0.86
C GLU A 52 -9.90 -8.20 -1.66
N ASN A 53 -9.69 -7.07 -0.97
CA ASN A 53 -9.48 -5.78 -1.61
C ASN A 53 -8.23 -5.78 -2.51
N ASP A 54 -7.12 -6.36 -2.06
CA ASP A 54 -5.90 -6.50 -2.85
C ASP A 54 -6.18 -7.33 -4.13
N LYS A 55 -6.91 -8.44 -4.02
CA LYS A 55 -7.30 -9.30 -5.15
C LYS A 55 -8.18 -8.56 -6.16
N LEU A 56 -9.22 -7.88 -5.70
CA LEU A 56 -10.12 -7.12 -6.57
C LEU A 56 -9.38 -5.97 -7.26
N THR A 57 -8.50 -5.28 -6.52
CA THR A 57 -7.69 -4.19 -7.06
C THR A 57 -6.76 -4.68 -8.16
N LEU A 58 -6.12 -5.84 -7.98
CA LEU A 58 -5.30 -6.46 -9.02
C LEU A 58 -6.10 -6.80 -10.27
N GLU A 59 -7.29 -7.37 -10.11
CA GLU A 59 -8.14 -7.73 -11.26
C GLU A 59 -8.57 -6.49 -12.05
N ILE A 60 -9.02 -5.44 -11.35
CA ILE A 60 -9.41 -4.17 -11.96
C ILE A 60 -8.23 -3.54 -12.70
N ARG A 61 -7.02 -3.64 -12.15
CA ARG A 61 -5.80 -3.01 -12.68
C ARG A 61 -4.98 -3.94 -13.57
N ARG A 62 -5.48 -5.12 -13.90
CA ARG A 62 -4.74 -6.15 -14.65
C ARG A 62 -4.26 -5.66 -16.02
N ASN A 63 -5.06 -4.83 -16.68
CA ASN A 63 -4.72 -4.22 -17.96
C ASN A 63 -3.96 -2.89 -17.82
N ASN A 64 -3.54 -2.51 -16.62
CA ASN A 64 -2.83 -1.27 -16.38
C ASN A 64 -1.31 -1.48 -16.37
N LEU A 65 -0.59 -0.48 -16.85
CA LEU A 65 0.83 -0.29 -16.62
C LEU A 65 1.09 1.12 -16.11
N MET A 66 2.17 1.24 -15.34
CA MET A 66 2.63 2.49 -14.75
C MET A 66 3.94 2.90 -15.37
N PHE A 67 3.91 3.98 -16.15
CA PHE A 67 5.06 4.59 -16.80
C PHE A 67 5.62 5.67 -15.87
N SER A 68 6.92 5.64 -15.63
CA SER A 68 7.66 6.61 -14.84
C SER A 68 8.63 7.38 -15.72
N ASN A 69 9.02 8.59 -15.30
CA ASN A 69 9.95 9.47 -16.01
C ASN A 69 9.44 9.99 -17.36
N ILE A 70 8.13 10.02 -17.55
CA ILE A 70 7.49 10.76 -18.65
C ILE A 70 7.42 12.24 -18.24
N GLU A 71 7.97 13.12 -19.07
CA GLU A 71 8.01 14.56 -18.82
C GLU A 71 6.63 15.13 -18.47
N ASP A 72 6.55 15.88 -17.37
CA ASP A 72 5.32 16.36 -16.75
C ASP A 72 5.20 17.88 -16.94
N HIS A 73 4.20 18.32 -17.70
CA HIS A 73 3.97 19.76 -17.94
C HIS A 73 2.74 20.24 -17.19
N LYS A 74 2.79 21.51 -16.78
CA LYS A 74 1.61 22.22 -16.27
C LYS A 74 0.55 22.30 -17.39
N ASN A 75 -0.70 22.04 -17.03
CA ASN A 75 -1.85 22.07 -17.93
C ASN A 75 -1.77 21.09 -19.12
N GLU A 76 -1.04 19.97 -18.97
CA GLU A 76 -1.03 18.87 -19.95
C GLU A 76 -2.45 18.31 -20.15
N THR A 77 -2.90 18.26 -21.41
CA THR A 77 -4.22 17.69 -21.73
C THR A 77 -4.14 16.16 -21.82
N PRO A 78 -5.26 15.44 -21.65
CA PRO A 78 -5.29 13.99 -21.82
C PRO A 78 -4.77 13.53 -23.19
N GLN A 79 -5.06 14.29 -24.25
CA GLN A 79 -4.60 13.97 -25.60
C GLN A 79 -3.08 14.13 -25.75
N GLN A 80 -2.50 15.18 -25.18
CA GLN A 80 -1.04 15.36 -25.19
C GLN A 80 -0.33 14.23 -24.44
N LEU A 81 -0.88 13.82 -23.29
CA LEU A 81 -0.38 12.68 -22.54
C LEU A 81 -0.49 11.37 -23.33
N LEU A 82 -1.61 11.15 -24.03
CA LEU A 82 -1.80 9.99 -24.90
C LEU A 82 -0.77 9.96 -26.01
N THR A 83 -0.52 11.09 -26.67
CA THR A 83 0.51 11.21 -27.72
C THR A 83 1.89 10.84 -27.18
N LYS A 84 2.29 11.34 -26.00
CA LYS A 84 3.57 10.99 -25.36
C LYS A 84 3.69 9.49 -25.07
N ILE A 85 2.64 8.89 -24.52
CA ILE A 85 2.64 7.44 -24.23
C ILE A 85 2.71 6.63 -25.53
N THR A 86 1.99 7.06 -26.56
CA THR A 86 2.00 6.40 -27.88
C THR A 86 3.39 6.49 -28.52
N ASP A 87 4.04 7.66 -28.45
CA ASP A 87 5.41 7.86 -28.91
C ASP A 87 6.41 6.92 -28.22
N VAL A 88 6.33 6.80 -26.89
CA VAL A 88 7.17 5.86 -26.13
C VAL A 88 6.94 4.41 -26.56
N ILE A 89 5.70 4.02 -26.84
CA ILE A 89 5.37 2.66 -27.26
C ILE A 89 5.83 2.40 -28.70
N VAL A 90 5.58 3.33 -29.62
CA VAL A 90 5.93 3.18 -31.04
C VAL A 90 7.43 3.31 -31.24
N ASN A 91 8.02 4.43 -30.81
CA ASN A 91 9.43 4.74 -31.07
C ASN A 91 10.36 4.10 -30.05
N GLY A 92 9.92 3.95 -28.79
CA GLY A 92 10.74 3.33 -27.74
C GLY A 92 10.68 1.80 -27.71
N LEU A 93 9.54 1.19 -28.07
CA LEU A 93 9.36 -0.28 -28.03
C LEU A 93 9.18 -0.93 -29.41
N GLY A 94 9.00 -0.14 -30.48
CA GLY A 94 8.69 -0.68 -31.81
C GLY A 94 7.38 -1.46 -31.81
N LEU A 95 6.34 -0.92 -31.15
CA LEU A 95 5.00 -1.52 -31.08
C LEU A 95 3.98 -0.56 -31.69
N GLN A 96 3.23 -1.02 -32.68
CA GLN A 96 2.21 -0.24 -33.37
C GLN A 96 0.82 -0.87 -33.17
N GLY A 97 -0.24 -0.08 -33.35
CA GLY A 97 -1.62 -0.59 -33.27
C GLY A 97 -2.09 -0.97 -31.86
N MET A 98 -1.55 -0.31 -30.82
CA MET A 98 -1.94 -0.58 -29.44
C MET A 98 -3.21 0.20 -29.07
N ASP A 99 -4.30 -0.53 -28.79
CA ASP A 99 -5.54 0.05 -28.26
C ASP A 99 -5.37 0.47 -26.78
N ILE A 100 -5.31 1.78 -26.54
CA ILE A 100 -5.27 2.39 -25.21
C ILE A 100 -6.66 2.93 -24.86
N ASP A 101 -7.16 2.52 -23.70
CA ASP A 101 -8.45 2.96 -23.18
C ASP A 101 -8.32 4.31 -22.48
N THR A 102 -7.45 4.39 -21.46
CA THR A 102 -7.28 5.59 -20.66
C THR A 102 -5.83 5.85 -20.28
N VAL A 103 -5.46 7.13 -20.23
CA VAL A 103 -4.16 7.62 -19.75
C VAL A 103 -4.35 8.71 -18.71
N THR A 104 -3.71 8.56 -17.56
CA THR A 104 -3.87 9.50 -16.43
C THR A 104 -2.58 9.69 -15.66
N ARG A 105 -2.28 10.92 -15.24
CA ARG A 105 -1.23 11.19 -14.26
C ARG A 105 -1.70 10.75 -12.88
N THR A 106 -0.80 10.20 -12.08
CA THR A 106 -1.09 9.77 -10.70
C THR A 106 -0.29 10.60 -9.71
N GLY A 107 -0.98 11.14 -8.70
CA GLY A 107 -0.40 11.95 -7.63
C GLY A 107 -0.38 13.45 -7.92
N GLU A 108 0.15 14.20 -6.95
CA GLU A 108 0.27 15.65 -7.01
C GLU A 108 1.49 16.08 -7.84
N GLN A 109 1.36 17.20 -8.54
CA GLN A 109 2.46 17.77 -9.33
C GLN A 109 3.48 18.40 -8.37
N LYS A 110 4.76 18.03 -8.53
CA LYS A 110 5.87 18.59 -7.74
C LYS A 110 6.96 19.09 -8.68
N PRO A 111 7.61 20.24 -8.39
CA PRO A 111 8.61 20.84 -9.30
C PRO A 111 9.77 19.90 -9.64
N GLU A 112 10.23 19.12 -8.66
CA GLU A 112 11.44 18.29 -8.78
C GLU A 112 11.15 16.85 -9.21
N LYS A 113 9.89 16.47 -9.43
CA LYS A 113 9.52 15.07 -9.65
C LYS A 113 8.42 14.92 -10.68
N THR A 114 8.69 14.11 -11.70
CA THR A 114 7.69 13.71 -12.69
C THR A 114 6.64 12.77 -12.06
N ARG A 115 5.36 13.07 -12.27
CA ARG A 115 4.29 12.16 -11.88
C ARG A 115 4.29 10.93 -12.78
N ARG A 116 3.98 9.78 -12.18
CA ARG A 116 3.78 8.53 -12.92
C ARG A 116 2.52 8.62 -13.76
N VAL A 117 2.52 7.93 -14.90
CA VAL A 117 1.37 7.81 -15.79
C VAL A 117 0.81 6.41 -15.67
N ARG A 118 -0.47 6.31 -15.33
CA ARG A 118 -1.24 5.06 -15.46
C ARG A 118 -1.79 4.99 -16.87
N VAL A 119 -1.51 3.89 -17.55
CA VAL A 119 -1.99 3.57 -18.89
C VAL A 119 -2.81 2.30 -18.80
N ARG A 120 -4.10 2.36 -19.15
CA ARG A 120 -4.98 1.19 -19.26
C ARG A 120 -5.10 0.80 -20.73
N PHE A 121 -4.81 -0.45 -21.02
CA PHE A 121 -5.01 -1.02 -22.34
C PHE A 121 -6.40 -1.63 -22.46
N VAL A 122 -7.00 -1.57 -23.65
CA VAL A 122 -8.27 -2.24 -23.91
C VAL A 122 -8.12 -3.76 -23.79
N ARG A 123 -7.01 -4.30 -24.29
CA ARG A 123 -6.74 -5.74 -24.34
C ARG A 123 -5.55 -6.11 -23.47
N GLN A 124 -5.66 -7.20 -22.72
CA GLN A 124 -4.55 -7.72 -21.93
C GLN A 124 -3.34 -8.07 -22.81
N GLY A 125 -3.57 -8.61 -24.02
CA GLY A 125 -2.49 -8.94 -24.96
C GLY A 125 -1.62 -7.74 -25.35
N HIS A 126 -2.20 -6.57 -25.59
CA HIS A 126 -1.45 -5.34 -25.89
C HIS A 126 -0.60 -4.91 -24.69
N ARG A 127 -1.21 -4.95 -23.50
CA ARG A 127 -0.51 -4.68 -22.24
C ARG A 127 0.69 -5.61 -22.07
N ASP A 128 0.53 -6.91 -22.33
CA ASP A 128 1.58 -7.90 -22.13
C ASP A 128 2.72 -7.74 -23.14
N GLN A 129 2.43 -7.34 -24.38
CA GLN A 129 3.47 -6.99 -25.36
C GLN A 129 4.34 -5.83 -24.89
N VAL A 130 3.72 -4.75 -24.40
CA VAL A 130 4.43 -3.60 -23.82
C VAL A 130 5.24 -4.04 -22.60
N TRP A 131 4.65 -4.83 -21.71
CA TRP A 131 5.33 -5.36 -20.53
C TRP A 131 6.58 -6.16 -20.89
N ASN A 132 6.50 -7.03 -21.90
CA ASN A 132 7.61 -7.89 -22.28
C ASN A 132 8.77 -7.12 -22.92
N LYS A 133 8.48 -6.06 -23.70
CA LYS A 133 9.52 -5.25 -24.33
C LYS A 133 10.10 -4.16 -23.43
N ARG A 134 9.50 -3.84 -22.28
CA ARG A 134 9.90 -2.69 -21.43
C ARG A 134 11.39 -2.55 -21.12
N MET A 135 12.13 -3.67 -21.08
CA MET A 135 13.56 -3.67 -20.75
C MET A 135 14.44 -3.06 -21.86
N THR A 136 13.90 -2.83 -23.06
CA THR A 136 14.58 -2.14 -24.17
C THR A 136 14.63 -0.63 -23.97
N LEU A 137 13.77 -0.06 -23.11
CA LEU A 137 13.77 1.36 -22.77
C LEU A 137 14.93 1.68 -21.83
N LYS A 138 16.14 1.74 -22.37
CA LYS A 138 17.34 2.19 -21.65
C LYS A 138 18.06 3.32 -22.39
N PRO A 139 17.41 4.47 -22.63
CA PRO A 139 18.14 5.64 -23.11
C PRO A 139 19.13 6.13 -22.04
N LYS A 140 20.32 6.58 -22.49
CA LYS A 140 21.47 6.96 -21.64
C LYS A 140 21.19 8.13 -20.66
N ASN A 141 20.24 9.02 -20.98
CA ASN A 141 20.07 10.29 -20.24
C ASN A 141 18.81 10.36 -19.36
N ASN A 142 17.74 9.61 -19.67
CA ASN A 142 16.55 9.58 -18.82
C ASN A 142 15.79 8.25 -19.03
N PRO A 143 16.10 7.19 -18.27
CA PRO A 143 15.47 5.89 -18.46
C PRO A 143 13.98 5.96 -18.09
N ILE A 144 13.13 5.68 -19.06
CA ILE A 144 11.69 5.47 -18.83
C ILE A 144 11.52 4.09 -18.21
N TYR A 145 10.78 4.01 -17.11
CA TYR A 145 10.50 2.74 -16.44
C TYR A 145 9.03 2.39 -16.54
N ILE A 146 8.74 1.16 -16.93
CA ILE A 146 7.37 0.61 -16.97
C ILE A 146 7.25 -0.44 -15.87
N ASN A 147 6.28 -0.28 -14.99
CA ASN A 147 5.96 -1.20 -13.90
C ASN A 147 4.49 -1.64 -13.97
N GLN A 148 4.15 -2.72 -13.29
CA GLN A 148 2.74 -3.09 -13.11
C GLN A 148 2.04 -2.09 -12.17
N ASP A 149 0.73 -1.90 -12.34
CA ASP A 149 -0.10 -1.11 -11.42
C ASP A 149 -0.58 -1.99 -10.25
N GLU A 150 0.34 -2.26 -9.33
CA GLU A 150 0.08 -3.10 -8.15
C GLU A 150 -0.41 -2.26 -6.95
N PRO A 151 -1.20 -2.87 -6.04
CA PRO A 151 -1.48 -2.30 -4.73
C PRO A 151 -0.19 -2.00 -3.94
N GLN A 152 -0.21 -0.92 -3.16
CA GLN A 152 0.96 -0.44 -2.40
C GLN A 152 1.56 -1.51 -1.48
N ARG A 153 0.72 -2.36 -0.88
CA ARG A 153 1.20 -3.45 -0.02
C ARG A 153 2.03 -4.47 -0.79
N ILE A 154 1.58 -4.84 -2.00
CA ILE A 154 2.29 -5.81 -2.84
C ILE A 154 3.62 -5.21 -3.29
N ILE A 155 3.62 -3.93 -3.67
CA ILE A 155 4.84 -3.18 -3.98
C ILE A 155 5.82 -3.22 -2.81
N GLN A 156 5.34 -2.91 -1.59
CA GLN A 156 6.16 -2.89 -0.38
C GLN A 156 6.75 -4.28 -0.07
N ALA A 157 5.92 -5.33 -0.11
CA ALA A 157 6.38 -6.71 0.09
C ALA A 157 7.41 -7.14 -0.96
N ASN A 158 7.25 -6.70 -2.21
CA ASN A 158 8.21 -6.96 -3.28
C ASN A 158 9.54 -6.22 -3.07
N ILE A 159 9.51 -5.00 -2.54
CA ILE A 159 10.71 -4.23 -2.17
C ILE A 159 11.46 -4.95 -1.04
N GLU A 160 10.76 -5.36 0.02
CA GLU A 160 11.35 -6.08 1.16
C GLU A 160 12.01 -7.40 0.71
N LYS A 161 11.32 -8.20 -0.10
CA LYS A 161 11.89 -9.42 -0.69
C LYS A 161 13.14 -9.16 -1.54
N ARG A 162 13.21 -8.04 -2.25
CA ARG A 162 14.42 -7.66 -3.02
C ARG A 162 15.56 -7.27 -2.09
N GLN A 163 15.28 -6.55 -1.00
CA GLN A 163 16.30 -6.17 -0.01
C GLN A 163 16.87 -7.39 0.71
N LEU A 164 16.03 -8.36 1.09
CA LEU A 164 16.46 -9.61 1.72
C LEU A 164 17.41 -10.40 0.81
N ARG A 165 17.02 -10.63 -0.45
CA ARG A 165 17.88 -11.33 -1.43
C ARG A 165 19.23 -10.64 -1.63
N LYS A 166 19.26 -9.31 -1.69
CA LYS A 166 20.53 -8.57 -1.77
C LYS A 166 21.43 -8.84 -0.56
N LYS A 167 20.87 -8.81 0.65
CA LYS A 167 21.63 -9.08 1.89
C LYS A 167 22.18 -10.50 1.92
N GLU A 168 21.41 -11.48 1.48
CA GLU A 168 21.84 -12.88 1.38
C GLU A 168 22.99 -13.06 0.38
N SER A 169 22.88 -12.45 -0.81
CA SER A 169 23.97 -12.49 -1.80
C SER A 169 25.27 -11.85 -1.30
N SER A 170 25.18 -10.74 -0.55
CA SER A 170 26.37 -10.09 0.02
C SER A 170 27.03 -10.89 1.14
N LYS A 171 26.25 -11.60 1.97
CA LYS A 171 26.81 -12.47 3.03
C LYS A 171 27.57 -13.66 2.47
N ASN A 172 27.05 -14.28 1.41
CA ASN A 172 27.71 -15.42 0.78
C ASN A 172 29.01 -15.02 0.08
N GLN A 173 29.14 -13.79 -0.41
CA GLN A 173 30.39 -13.25 -0.98
C GLN A 173 31.43 -12.81 0.08
N SER A 174 31.06 -12.76 1.35
CA SER A 174 31.96 -12.35 2.45
C SER A 174 32.50 -13.54 3.26
N SER A 175 32.14 -14.77 2.87
CA SER A 175 32.46 -16.02 3.58
C SER A 175 33.41 -16.92 2.77
N ASP A 176 33.89 -16.43 1.63
CA ASP A 176 34.97 -16.99 0.79
C ASP A 176 36.17 -16.02 0.82
#